data_AF-A0A5J4PQ57-F1
#
_entry.id   AF-A0A5J4PQ57-F1
#
_cell.length_a   1.000
_cell.length_b   1.000
_cell.length_c   1.000
_cell.angle_alpha   90.00
_cell.angle_beta   90.00
_cell.angle_gamma   90.00
#
_symmetry.space_group_name_H-M   'P 1'
#
loop_
_entity.id
_entity.type
_entity.pdbx_description
1 polymer ?
#
loop_
_entity_poly.entity_id
_entity_poly.type
_entity_poly.pdbx_seq_one_letter_code
_entity_poly.pdbx_strand_id
1 'polypeptide(L)' 'MIIDTLDNLEIYVSLNPLFAEAAKFVKTHDLNLLEPGKIELKGKDLIVNITKITPKTNGEAKLETHNEYIDIQIP' A
#
# COMPACT_ATOMS: atom_id res chain seq x y z
N MET A 1 -1.38 -8.68 10.62
CA MET A 1 -2.24 -7.57 10.16
C MET A 1 -2.12 -6.45 11.17
N ILE A 2 -1.84 -5.22 10.72
CA ILE A 2 -1.82 -4.00 11.52
C ILE A 2 -2.91 -3.10 10.93
N ILE A 3 -3.75 -2.51 11.76
CA ILE A 3 -4.80 -1.57 11.35
C ILE A 3 -4.59 -0.31 12.17
N ASP A 4 -4.30 0.79 11.49
CA ASP A 4 -4.01 2.08 12.11
C ASP A 4 -4.24 3.22 11.10
N THR A 5 -3.97 4.46 11.50
CA THR A 5 -4.00 5.65 10.63
C THR A 5 -2.66 5.88 9.95
N LEU A 6 -2.67 6.59 8.82
CA LEU A 6 -1.43 6.95 8.11
C LEU A 6 -0.51 7.84 8.94
N ASP A 7 -1.05 8.62 9.89
CA ASP A 7 -0.28 9.46 10.81
C ASP A 7 0.69 8.62 11.66
N ASN A 8 0.31 7.38 11.99
CA ASN A 8 1.11 6.44 12.78
C ASN A 8 2.06 5.57 11.94
N LEU A 9 2.03 5.68 10.60
CA LEU A 9 2.83 4.84 9.71
C LEU A 9 4.33 4.89 10.03
N GLU A 10 4.82 6.03 10.51
CA GLU A 10 6.22 6.22 10.87
C GLU A 10 6.68 5.28 12.02
N ILE A 11 5.79 4.91 12.93
CA ILE A 11 6.11 4.04 14.08
C ILE A 11 6.49 2.63 13.58
N TYR A 12 6.01 2.24 12.40
CA TYR A 12 6.18 0.91 11.85
C TYR A 12 7.37 0.77 10.89
N VAL A 13 8.07 1.86 10.54
CA VAL A 13 9.15 1.83 9.53
C VAL A 13 10.30 0.89 9.88
N SER A 14 10.50 0.57 11.17
CA SER A 14 11.52 -0.36 11.62
C SER A 14 11.16 -1.84 11.43
N LEU A 15 9.90 -2.16 11.10
CA LEU A 15 9.44 -3.55 10.93
C LEU A 15 9.93 -4.19 9.64
N ASN A 16 10.23 -3.38 8.61
CA ASN A 16 10.80 -3.85 7.37
C ASN A 16 11.66 -2.74 6.74
N PRO A 17 12.85 -3.04 6.20
CA PRO A 17 13.73 -2.04 5.59
C PRO A 17 13.09 -1.19 4.48
N LEU A 18 12.09 -1.73 3.77
CA LEU A 18 11.40 -1.04 2.68
C LEU A 18 10.26 -0.14 3.17
N PHE A 19 9.82 -0.26 4.43
CA PHE A 19 8.70 0.54 4.95
C PHE A 19 9.07 2.02 5.08
N ALA A 20 10.34 2.34 5.34
CA ALA A 20 10.79 3.73 5.36
C ALA A 20 10.58 4.42 3.99
N GLU A 21 10.81 3.69 2.89
CA GLU A 21 10.62 4.20 1.54
C GLU A 21 9.14 4.30 1.15
N ALA A 22 8.33 3.32 1.58
CA ALA A 22 6.87 3.38 1.43
C ALA A 22 6.25 4.55 2.22
N ALA A 23 6.65 4.74 3.48
CA ALA A 23 6.17 5.83 4.33
C ALA A 23 6.57 7.21 3.77
N LYS A 24 7.79 7.33 3.24
CA LYS A 24 8.24 8.53 2.53
C LYS A 24 7.35 8.82 1.33
N PHE A 25 7.05 7.82 0.50
CA PHE A 25 6.18 8.00 -0.66
C PHE A 25 4.79 8.53 -0.26
N VAL A 26 4.17 7.94 0.76
CA VAL A 26 2.86 8.35 1.28
C VAL A 26 2.88 9.79 1.81
N LYS A 27 3.96 10.22 2.48
CA LYS A 27 4.07 11.57 3.05
C LYS A 27 4.33 12.67 2.02
N THR A 28 4.96 12.34 0.89
CA THR A 28 5.37 13.33 -0.11
C THR A 28 4.41 13.48 -1.27
N HIS A 29 3.36 12.65 -1.35
CA HIS A 29 2.38 12.68 -2.44
C HIS A 29 0.97 12.85 -1.89
N ASP A 30 0.16 13.65 -2.58
CA ASP A 30 -1.28 13.64 -2.34
C ASP A 30 -1.88 12.40 -3.03
N LEU A 31 -2.21 11.39 -2.24
CA LEU A 31 -2.73 10.12 -2.73
C LEU A 31 -4.03 10.27 -3.53
N ASN A 32 -4.82 11.31 -3.27
CA ASN A 32 -6.09 11.55 -3.98
C ASN A 32 -5.88 12.02 -5.42
N LEU A 33 -4.71 12.58 -5.72
CA LEU A 33 -4.36 13.11 -7.04
C LEU A 33 -3.58 12.10 -7.90
N LEU A 34 -3.31 10.90 -7.37
CA LEU A 34 -2.62 9.87 -8.14
C LEU A 34 -3.55 9.23 -9.16
N GLU A 35 -3.05 9.09 -10.39
CA GLU A 35 -3.77 8.41 -11.46
C GLU A 35 -3.64 6.88 -11.33
N PRO A 36 -4.67 6.11 -11.73
CA PRO A 36 -4.62 4.66 -11.71
C PRO A 36 -3.42 4.13 -12.49
N GLY A 37 -2.69 3.19 -11.90
CA GLY A 37 -1.49 2.64 -12.52
C GLY A 37 -0.55 2.00 -11.52
N LYS A 38 0.60 1.59 -12.04
CA LYS A 38 1.67 0.95 -11.27
C LYS A 38 2.89 1.86 -11.25
N ILE A 39 3.42 2.12 -10.07
CA ILE A 39 4.65 2.88 -9.86
C ILE A 39 5.67 1.95 -9.21
N GLU A 40 6.84 1.79 -9.84
CA GLU A 40 7.96 1.05 -9.27
C GLU A 40 8.85 2.03 -8.50
N LEU A 41 8.82 1.97 -7.17
CA LEU A 41 9.65 2.83 -6.32
C LEU A 41 11.07 2.28 -6.20
N LYS A 42 11.20 0.95 -6.14
CA LYS A 42 12.48 0.25 -6.03
C LYS A 42 12.49 -1.01 -6.89
N GLY A 43 12.39 -0.82 -8.19
CA GLY A 43 12.26 -1.92 -9.14
C GLY A 43 11.08 -2.82 -8.78
N LYS A 44 11.35 -4.13 -8.62
CA LYS A 44 10.32 -5.12 -8.29
C LYS A 44 10.10 -5.31 -6.78
N ASP A 45 10.99 -4.78 -5.94
CA ASP A 45 10.97 -5.03 -4.50
C ASP A 45 9.96 -4.12 -3.76
N LEU A 46 9.68 -2.94 -4.32
CA LEU A 46 8.69 -2.00 -3.79
C LEU A 46 7.89 -1.35 -4.93
N ILE A 47 6.60 -1.68 -4.96
CA ILE A 47 5.67 -1.30 -6.01
C ILE A 47 4.44 -0.70 -5.36
N VAL A 48 3.95 0.42 -5.91
CA VAL A 48 2.67 1.02 -5.53
C VAL A 48 1.68 0.82 -6.66
N ASN A 49 0.55 0.20 -6.34
CA ASN A 49 -0.57 0.05 -7.26
C ASN A 49 -1.68 1.01 -6.85
N ILE A 50 -1.98 1.98 -7.72
CA ILE A 50 -3.09 2.92 -7.54
C ILE A 50 -4.27 2.38 -8.34
N THR A 51 -5.37 2.11 -7.65
CA THR A 51 -6.57 1.53 -8.27
C THR A 51 -7.81 2.31 -7.86
N LYS A 52 -8.69 2.54 -8.83
CA LYS A 52 -10.02 3.10 -8.62
C LYS A 52 -11.02 2.00 -8.98
N ILE A 53 -11.48 1.25 -7.98
CA ILE A 53 -12.38 0.11 -8.18
C ILE A 53 -13.70 0.33 -7.43
N THR A 54 -14.80 -0.18 -7.99
CA THR A 54 -16.07 -0.26 -7.28
C THR A 54 -16.00 -1.37 -6.21
N PRO A 55 -16.51 -1.14 -4.99
CA PRO A 55 -16.59 -2.18 -3.97
C PRO A 55 -17.30 -3.42 -4.50
N LYS A 56 -16.69 -4.59 -4.28
CA LYS A 56 -17.28 -5.88 -4.64
C LYS A 56 -18.32 -6.28 -3.60
N THR A 57 -19.32 -7.03 -4.01
CA THR A 57 -20.22 -7.68 -3.07
C THR A 57 -19.49 -8.79 -2.30
N ASN A 58 -20.04 -9.21 -1.15
CA ASN A 58 -19.46 -10.30 -0.35
C ASN A 58 -19.31 -11.61 -1.15
N GLY A 59 -20.19 -11.88 -2.12
CA GLY A 59 -20.11 -13.08 -2.97
C GLY A 59 -19.04 -13.00 -4.06
N GLU A 60 -18.63 -11.79 -4.45
CA GLU A 60 -17.60 -11.55 -5.47
C GLU A 60 -16.20 -11.37 -4.87
N ALA A 61 -16.13 -10.99 -3.60
CA ALA A 61 -14.90 -10.84 -2.85
C ALA A 61 -14.29 -12.21 -2.51
N LYS A 62 -13.17 -12.55 -3.15
CA LYS A 62 -12.39 -13.75 -2.87
C LYS A 62 -11.31 -13.43 -1.84
N LEU A 63 -11.04 -14.37 -0.93
CA LEU A 63 -9.93 -14.26 0.01
C LEU A 63 -8.60 -14.46 -0.73
N GLU A 64 -7.60 -13.65 -0.39
CA GLU A 64 -6.25 -13.72 -0.94
C GLU A 64 -5.19 -13.64 0.16
N THR A 65 -4.02 -14.21 -0.12
CA THR A 65 -2.84 -14.20 0.77
C THR A 65 -1.58 -14.21 -0.07
N HIS A 66 -0.49 -13.62 0.44
CA HIS A 66 0.80 -13.55 -0.27
C HIS A 66 1.91 -14.23 0.54
N ASN A 67 2.84 -14.88 -0.16
CA ASN A 67 4.05 -15.47 0.43
C ASN A 67 5.28 -14.56 0.25
N GLU A 68 5.33 -13.78 -0.82
CA GLU A 68 6.53 -13.00 -1.21
C GLU A 68 6.40 -11.50 -0.91
N TYR A 69 5.17 -10.98 -0.81
CA TYR A 69 4.90 -9.55 -0.62
C TYR A 69 4.12 -9.31 0.66
N ILE A 70 4.37 -8.14 1.26
CA ILE A 70 3.60 -7.60 2.37
C ILE A 70 2.73 -6.48 1.82
N ASP A 71 1.43 -6.59 2.07
CA ASP A 71 0.47 -5.58 1.65
C ASP A 71 0.40 -4.43 2.67
N ILE A 72 0.53 -3.20 2.15
CA ILE A 72 0.15 -1.97 2.84
C ILE A 72 -1.03 -1.39 2.07
N GLN A 73 -2.24 -1.65 2.55
CA GLN A 73 -3.47 -1.20 1.89
C GLN A 73 -3.94 0.12 2.50
N ILE A 74 -4.14 1.13 1.65
CA ILE A 74 -4.62 2.46 2.01
C ILE A 74 -5.95 2.66 1.26
N PRO A 75 -7.04 3.04 1.96
CA PRO A 75 -8.35 3.23 1.36
C PRO A 75 -8.42 4.47 0.46
#